data_AF-A0A3C1LGP3-F1
#
_entry.id   AF-A0A3C1LGP3-F1
#
_cell.length_a   1.000
_cell.length_b   1.000
_cell.length_c   1.000
_cell.angle_alpha   90.00
_cell.angle_beta   90.00
_cell.angle_gamma   90.00
#
_symmetry.space_group_name_H-M   'P 1'
#
loop_
_entity.id
_entity.type
_entity.pdbx_description
1 polymer ?
#
loop_
_entity_poly.entity_id
_entity_poly.type
_entity_poly.pdbx_seq_one_letter_code
_entity_poly.pdbx_strand_id
1 'polypeptide(L)'
;KLDLLKKKFPLLKILSRGTQLKLTGAPEQIETAKEKIDLIIQYMERNGDLSDNYFEQILGGDDAETVDHFVDRNPNDILVFGPNGKTVRARTANQKRMVQAADKNDIVFAIGPAGTGKTYTAVALAV
;
A
#
# COMPACT_ATOMS: atom_id res chain seq x y z
N LYS A 1 -5.31 -14.19 -7.64
CA LYS A 1 -3.94 -13.63 -7.49
C LYS A 1 -2.86 -14.35 -8.28
N LEU A 2 -2.72 -15.69 -8.21
CA LEU A 2 -1.72 -16.41 -9.03
C LEU A 2 -1.89 -16.16 -10.54
N ASP A 3 -3.13 -16.02 -11.01
CA ASP A 3 -3.40 -15.75 -12.43
C ASP A 3 -2.96 -14.34 -12.86
N LEU A 4 -3.02 -13.34 -11.97
CA LEU A 4 -2.47 -12.01 -12.22
C LEU A 4 -0.94 -12.05 -12.37
N LEU A 5 -0.26 -12.81 -11.51
CA LEU A 5 1.18 -13.05 -11.60
C LEU A 5 1.56 -13.66 -12.95
N LYS A 6 0.83 -14.70 -13.39
CA LYS A 6 1.02 -15.32 -14.70
C LYS A 6 0.74 -14.36 -15.85
N LYS A 7 -0.27 -13.50 -15.72
CA LYS A 7 -0.61 -12.48 -16.73
C LYS A 7 0.49 -11.42 -16.86
N LYS A 8 1.11 -10.99 -15.76
CA LYS A 8 2.20 -10.00 -15.78
C LYS A 8 3.52 -10.59 -16.29
N PHE A 9 3.81 -11.84 -15.96
CA PHE A 9 5.03 -12.53 -16.39
C PHE A 9 4.69 -13.71 -17.32
N PRO A 10 4.17 -13.47 -18.53
CA PRO A 10 3.71 -14.53 -19.43
C PRO A 10 4.86 -15.43 -19.92
N LEU A 11 6.10 -14.92 -19.88
CA LEU A 11 7.31 -15.65 -20.27
C LEU A 11 7.85 -16.55 -19.15
N LEU A 12 7.34 -16.42 -17.92
CA LEU A 12 7.72 -17.27 -16.81
C LEU A 12 6.74 -18.43 -16.64
N LYS A 13 7.30 -19.63 -16.42
CA LYS A 13 6.52 -20.76 -15.92
C LYS A 13 6.43 -20.65 -14.39
N ILE A 14 5.24 -20.33 -13.90
CA ILE A 14 4.94 -20.15 -12.48
C ILE A 14 4.12 -21.34 -11.96
N LEU A 15 4.68 -22.07 -10.99
CA LEU A 15 4.03 -23.19 -10.31
C LEU A 15 3.89 -22.87 -8.82
N SER A 16 2.72 -23.15 -8.24
CA SER A 16 2.46 -22.99 -6.81
C SER A 16 2.09 -24.34 -6.20
N ARG A 17 2.67 -24.66 -5.04
CA ARG A 17 2.35 -25.85 -4.24
C ARG A 17 2.38 -25.49 -2.76
N GLY A 18 1.20 -25.33 -2.15
CA GLY A 18 1.09 -24.88 -0.77
C GLY A 18 1.70 -23.49 -0.60
N THR A 19 2.70 -23.37 0.28
CA THR A 19 3.45 -22.13 0.53
C THR A 19 4.67 -21.95 -0.38
N GLN A 20 4.91 -22.89 -1.30
CA GLN A 20 6.05 -22.82 -2.22
C GLN A 20 5.63 -22.30 -3.60
N LEU A 21 6.45 -21.40 -4.14
CA LEU A 21 6.29 -20.82 -5.46
C LEU A 21 7.57 -21.09 -6.26
N LYS A 22 7.44 -21.78 -7.39
CA LYS A 22 8.55 -22.15 -8.28
C LYS A 22 8.44 -21.34 -9.58
N LEU A 23 9.49 -20.58 -9.87
CA LEU A 23 9.63 -19.77 -11.08
C LEU A 23 10.64 -20.44 -12.02
N THR A 24 10.37 -20.44 -13.32
CA THR A 24 11.29 -20.97 -14.34
C THR A 24 11.18 -20.14 -15.61
N GLY A 25 12.31 -19.67 -16.13
CA GLY A 25 12.37 -18.79 -17.31
C GLY A 25 13.71 -18.05 -17.36
N ALA A 26 13.73 -16.89 -18.03
CA ALA A 26 14.93 -16.07 -18.14
C ALA A 26 15.36 -15.51 -16.76
N PRO A 27 16.68 -15.46 -16.44
CA PRO A 27 17.17 -15.01 -15.14
C PRO A 27 16.69 -13.60 -14.77
N GLU A 28 16.72 -12.66 -15.72
CA GLU A 28 16.27 -11.28 -15.51
C GLU A 28 14.79 -11.22 -15.11
N GLN A 29 13.94 -12.00 -15.78
CA GLN A 29 12.51 -12.09 -15.47
C GLN A 29 12.26 -12.72 -14.09
N ILE A 30 13.07 -13.73 -13.73
CA ILE A 30 12.97 -14.38 -12.41
C ILE A 30 13.30 -13.37 -11.30
N GLU A 31 14.38 -12.59 -11.45
CA GLU A 31 14.75 -11.58 -10.45
C GLU A 31 13.68 -10.50 -10.31
N THR A 32 13.21 -9.92 -11.42
CA THR A 32 12.12 -8.93 -11.37
C THR A 32 10.86 -9.51 -10.72
N ALA A 33 10.46 -10.74 -11.07
CA ALA A 33 9.30 -11.38 -10.47
C ALA A 33 9.48 -11.64 -8.97
N LYS A 34 10.68 -12.06 -8.56
CA LYS A 34 11.01 -12.30 -7.16
C LYS A 34 10.94 -11.01 -6.33
N GLU A 35 11.55 -9.91 -6.80
CA GLU A 35 11.47 -8.61 -6.13
C GLU A 35 10.02 -8.16 -5.90
N LYS A 36 9.17 -8.29 -6.91
CA LYS A 36 7.75 -7.94 -6.80
C LYS A 36 6.99 -8.87 -5.86
N ILE A 37 7.28 -10.17 -5.87
CA ILE A 37 6.65 -11.14 -4.95
C ILE A 37 7.07 -10.86 -3.51
N ASP A 38 8.35 -10.57 -3.26
CA ASP A 38 8.85 -10.25 -1.92
C ASP A 38 8.20 -8.99 -1.37
N LEU A 39 7.98 -7.96 -2.21
CA LEU A 39 7.22 -6.77 -1.85
C LEU A 39 5.76 -7.11 -1.46
N ILE A 40 5.10 -7.97 -2.24
CA ILE A 40 3.72 -8.41 -1.94
C ILE A 40 3.66 -9.16 -0.60
N ILE A 41 4.61 -10.07 -0.35
CA ILE A 41 4.69 -10.84 0.89
C ILE A 41 4.87 -9.88 2.08
N GLN A 42 5.86 -8.98 2.01
CA GLN A 42 6.10 -7.99 3.06
C GLN A 42 4.86 -7.13 3.35
N TYR A 43 4.14 -6.71 2.31
CA TYR A 43 2.92 -5.94 2.48
C TYR A 43 1.82 -6.74 3.19
N MET A 44 1.62 -8.00 2.81
CA MET A 44 0.63 -8.88 3.41
C MET A 44 0.97 -9.25 4.85
N GLU A 45 2.25 -9.48 5.17
CA GLU A 45 2.70 -9.71 6.54
C GLU A 45 2.44 -8.49 7.44
N ARG A 46 2.58 -7.27 6.89
CA ARG A 46 2.38 -6.02 7.64
C ARG A 46 0.91 -5.63 7.77
N ASN A 47 0.08 -5.82 6.74
CA ASN A 47 -1.28 -5.28 6.67
C ASN A 47 -2.40 -6.35 6.74
N GLY A 48 -2.06 -7.64 6.66
CA GLY A 48 -3.00 -8.76 6.77
C GLY A 48 -3.77 -9.07 5.48
N ASP A 49 -4.24 -8.05 4.76
CA ASP A 49 -4.96 -8.21 3.49
C ASP A 49 -4.34 -7.40 2.35
N LEU A 50 -4.75 -7.72 1.12
CA LEU A 50 -4.25 -7.07 -0.08
C LEU A 50 -5.32 -7.11 -1.18
N SER A 51 -5.78 -5.94 -1.64
CA SER A 51 -6.76 -5.85 -2.74
C SER A 51 -6.12 -6.19 -4.10
N ASP A 52 -6.93 -6.66 -5.05
CA ASP A 52 -6.46 -7.00 -6.40
C ASP A 52 -5.92 -5.78 -7.16
N ASN A 53 -6.54 -4.61 -7.02
CA ASN A 53 -6.02 -3.35 -7.60
C ASN A 53 -4.63 -3.00 -7.08
N TYR A 54 -4.40 -3.18 -5.78
CA TYR A 54 -3.09 -2.91 -5.20
C TYR A 54 -2.09 -3.97 -5.66
N PHE A 55 -2.47 -5.25 -5.70
CA PHE A 55 -1.64 -6.31 -6.27
C PHE A 55 -1.20 -6.01 -7.71
N GLU A 56 -2.10 -5.51 -8.57
CA GLU A 56 -1.77 -5.06 -9.93
C GLU A 56 -0.82 -3.87 -9.92
N GLN A 57 -0.99 -2.90 -9.02
CA GLN A 57 -0.10 -1.75 -8.91
C GLN A 57 1.33 -2.16 -8.54
N ILE A 58 1.48 -3.12 -7.61
CA ILE A 58 2.81 -3.63 -7.21
C ILE A 58 3.51 -4.29 -8.40
N LEU A 59 2.77 -5.17 -9.09
CA LEU A 59 3.24 -5.84 -10.30
C LEU A 59 3.46 -4.88 -11.48
N GLY A 60 2.72 -3.78 -11.53
CA GLY A 60 2.68 -2.81 -12.61
C GLY A 60 3.70 -1.67 -12.51
N GLY A 61 4.12 -1.31 -11.30
CA GLY A 61 4.94 -0.12 -11.05
C GLY A 61 6.37 -0.27 -11.54
N ASP A 62 6.66 0.24 -12.73
CA ASP A 62 8.01 0.61 -13.18
C ASP A 62 8.45 1.99 -12.64
N ASP A 63 7.53 2.70 -11.96
CA ASP A 63 7.80 4.02 -11.39
C ASP A 63 8.34 3.91 -9.97
N ALA A 64 9.59 4.36 -9.76
CA ALA A 64 10.27 4.45 -8.47
C ALA A 64 9.43 5.15 -7.36
N GLU A 65 8.47 5.99 -7.73
CA GLU A 65 7.53 6.65 -6.80
C GLU A 65 6.54 5.69 -6.13
N THR A 66 6.20 4.57 -6.77
CA THR A 66 5.30 3.58 -6.16
C THR A 66 5.98 2.77 -5.06
N VAL A 67 7.31 2.60 -5.12
CA VAL A 67 8.13 1.89 -4.13
C VAL A 67 8.47 2.79 -2.92
N ASP A 68 8.57 4.10 -3.10
CA ASP A 68 8.74 5.05 -1.98
C ASP A 68 7.53 5.06 -1.02
N HIS A 69 6.37 4.60 -1.50
CA HIS A 69 5.16 4.41 -0.69
C HIS A 69 5.06 3.04 0.00
N PHE A 70 6.03 2.15 -0.24
CA PHE A 70 6.01 0.76 0.20
C PHE A 70 6.70 0.52 1.54
N VAL A 71 7.77 1.27 1.82
CA VAL A 71 8.71 0.93 2.91
C VAL A 71 8.32 1.58 4.24
N ASP A 72 7.68 2.75 4.22
CA ASP A 72 7.57 3.60 5.42
C ASP A 72 6.14 3.82 5.95
N ARG A 73 5.24 2.86 5.77
CA ARG A 73 3.82 3.06 6.12
C ARG A 73 3.36 2.06 7.17
N ASN A 74 3.35 2.55 8.41
CA ASN A 74 2.81 1.84 9.55
C ASN A 74 1.30 1.58 9.30
N PRO A 75 0.78 0.35 9.48
CA PRO A 75 -0.66 0.06 9.39
C PRO A 75 -1.49 0.98 10.29
N ASN A 76 -0.91 1.39 11.42
CA ASN A 76 -1.48 2.35 12.37
C ASN A 76 -1.66 3.77 11.80
N ASP A 77 -1.15 4.08 10.61
CA ASP A 77 -1.37 5.39 9.94
C ASP A 77 -2.69 5.42 9.13
N ILE A 78 -3.48 4.32 9.14
CA ILE A 78 -4.81 4.27 8.53
C ILE A 78 -5.83 4.95 9.45
N LEU A 79 -6.46 6.01 8.94
CA LEU A 79 -7.52 6.73 9.65
C LEU A 79 -8.87 6.05 9.44
N VAL A 80 -9.22 5.71 8.18
CA VAL A 80 -10.47 5.03 7.86
C VAL A 80 -10.36 4.25 6.55
N PHE A 81 -11.16 3.18 6.43
CA PHE A 81 -11.39 2.46 5.19
C PHE A 81 -12.66 2.99 4.51
N GLY A 82 -12.50 3.62 3.36
CA GLY A 82 -13.58 4.06 2.50
C GLY A 82 -14.14 2.96 1.59
N PRO A 83 -15.09 3.30 0.70
CA PRO A 83 -15.72 2.36 -0.21
C PRO A 83 -14.69 1.58 -1.04
N ASN A 84 -14.94 0.29 -1.25
CA ASN A 84 -14.07 -0.63 -1.99
C ASN A 84 -12.66 -0.79 -1.37
N GLY A 85 -12.52 -0.60 -0.06
CA GLY A 85 -11.25 -0.77 0.66
C GLY A 85 -10.24 0.35 0.43
N LYS A 86 -10.66 1.50 -0.12
CA LYS A 86 -9.77 2.65 -0.29
C LYS A 86 -9.41 3.23 1.08
N THR A 87 -8.13 3.27 1.37
CA THR A 87 -7.63 3.70 2.69
C THR A 87 -7.35 5.20 2.72
N VAL A 88 -7.85 5.88 3.76
CA VAL A 88 -7.57 7.29 4.04
C VAL A 88 -6.48 7.38 5.11
N ARG A 89 -5.48 8.23 4.89
CA ARG A 89 -4.31 8.39 5.77
C ARG A 89 -3.86 9.83 5.83
N ALA A 90 -3.20 10.21 6.92
CA ALA A 90 -2.43 11.45 7.00
C ALA A 90 -1.13 11.33 6.20
N ARG A 91 -1.01 12.11 5.12
CA ARG A 91 0.13 12.05 4.19
C ARG A 91 1.24 13.02 4.56
N THR A 92 0.88 14.24 4.96
CA THR A 92 1.86 15.30 5.26
C THR A 92 2.22 15.31 6.75
N ALA A 93 3.38 15.85 7.10
CA ALA A 93 3.81 16.00 8.49
C ALA A 93 2.77 16.77 9.34
N ASN A 94 2.14 17.80 8.77
CA ASN A 94 1.10 18.57 9.48
C ASN A 94 -0.20 17.78 9.66
N GLN A 95 -0.57 16.93 8.70
CA GLN A 95 -1.71 16.02 8.89
C GLN A 95 -1.41 14.99 9.98
N LYS A 96 -0.19 14.43 10.03
CA LYS A 96 0.21 13.49 11.09
C LYS A 96 0.19 14.16 12.48
N ARG A 97 0.68 15.40 12.59
CA ARG A 97 0.57 16.20 13.83
C ARG A 97 -0.89 16.44 14.23
N MET A 98 -1.75 16.74 13.27
CA MET A 98 -3.18 16.94 13.53
C MET A 98 -3.83 15.68 14.08
N VAL A 99 -3.53 14.49 13.52
CA VAL A 99 -4.00 13.19 14.03
C VAL A 99 -3.53 12.96 15.46
N GLN A 100 -2.23 13.12 15.72
CA GLN A 100 -1.67 12.94 17.07
C GLN A 100 -2.22 13.94 18.10
N ALA A 101 -2.55 15.15 17.66
CA ALA A 101 -3.17 16.15 18.52
C ALA A 101 -4.63 15.78 18.84
N ALA A 102 -5.36 15.22 17.88
CA ALA A 102 -6.76 14.80 18.09
C ALA A 102 -6.86 13.67 19.12
N ASP A 103 -5.89 12.75 19.17
CA ASP A 103 -5.87 11.66 20.17
C ASP A 103 -5.65 12.15 21.61
N LYS A 104 -5.06 13.34 21.78
CA LYS A 104 -4.59 13.83 23.09
C LYS A 104 -5.39 15.03 23.62
N ASN A 105 -6.23 15.63 22.80
CA ASN A 105 -6.90 16.88 23.12
C ASN A 105 -8.37 16.83 22.67
N ASP A 106 -9.26 17.34 23.51
CA ASP A 106 -10.70 17.39 23.20
C ASP A 106 -11.02 18.34 22.03
N ILE A 107 -10.20 19.38 21.83
CA ILE A 107 -10.37 20.39 20.79
C ILE A 107 -9.04 20.66 20.10
N VAL A 108 -9.03 20.60 18.77
CA VAL A 108 -7.86 20.88 17.93
C VAL A 108 -8.18 21.95 16.87
N PHE A 109 -7.37 23.00 16.82
CA PHE A 109 -7.42 24.02 15.77
C PHE A 109 -6.37 23.74 14.69
N ALA A 110 -6.82 23.37 13.49
CA ALA A 110 -5.93 23.15 12.35
C ALA A 110 -5.94 24.37 11.41
N ILE A 111 -4.79 25.04 11.26
CA ILE A 111 -4.63 26.23 10.41
C ILE A 111 -3.72 25.89 9.23
N GLY A 112 -4.07 26.39 8.03
CA GLY A 112 -3.20 26.29 6.86
C GLY A 112 -3.90 26.69 5.56
N PRO A 113 -3.15 26.81 4.45
CA PRO A 113 -3.69 27.22 3.14
C PRO A 113 -4.85 26.34 2.64
N ALA A 114 -5.67 26.87 1.73
CA ALA A 114 -6.70 26.09 1.05
C ALA A 114 -6.09 24.87 0.33
N GLY A 115 -6.85 23.78 0.21
CA GLY A 115 -6.40 22.55 -0.49
C GLY A 115 -5.42 21.66 0.28
N THR A 116 -4.98 22.02 1.48
CA THR A 116 -4.00 21.23 2.27
C THR A 116 -4.57 19.99 2.98
N GLY A 117 -5.84 19.64 2.73
CA GLY A 117 -6.44 18.42 3.25
C GLY A 117 -6.85 18.44 4.73
N LYS A 118 -6.93 19.62 5.37
CA LYS A 118 -7.38 19.77 6.78
C LYS A 118 -8.76 19.14 7.02
N THR A 119 -9.75 19.55 6.23
CA THR A 119 -11.13 19.04 6.33
C THR A 119 -11.20 17.56 6.03
N TYR A 120 -10.51 17.10 4.99
CA TYR A 120 -10.51 15.69 4.62
C TYR A 120 -9.94 14.80 5.74
N THR A 121 -8.84 15.23 6.37
CA THR A 121 -8.22 14.52 7.50
C THR A 121 -9.12 14.56 8.75
N ALA A 122 -9.76 15.70 9.05
CA ALA A 122 -10.71 15.81 10.17
C ALA A 122 -11.90 14.86 10.01
N VAL A 123 -12.50 14.82 8.81
CA VAL A 123 -13.62 13.91 8.52
C VAL A 123 -13.17 12.47 8.67
N ALA A 124 -11.99 12.11 8.16
CA ALA A 124 -11.46 10.74 8.28
C ALA A 124 -11.18 10.29 9.73
N LEU A 125 -10.91 11.22 10.64
CA LEU A 125 -10.71 10.96 12.07
C LEU A 125 -12.03 10.81 12.84
N ALA A 126 -13.13 11.30 12.29
CA ALA A 126 -14.42 11.38 12.98
C ALA A 126 -15.35 10.17 12.73
N VAL A 127 -14.92 9.22 11.88
CA VAL A 127 -15.70 8.04 11.48
C VAL A 127 -15.23 6.78 12.20
#